data_AF-A0A815C5H3-F1
#
_entry.id   AF-A0A815C5H3-F1
#
_cell.length_a   1.000
_cell.length_b   1.000
_cell.length_c   1.000
_cell.angle_alpha   90.00
_cell.angle_beta   90.00
_cell.angle_gamma   90.00
#
_symmetry.space_group_name_H-M   'P 1'
#
loop_
_entity.id
_entity.type
_entity.pdbx_description
1 polymer ?
#
loop_
_entity_poly.entity_id
_entity_poly.type
_entity_poly.pdbx_seq_one_letter_code
_entity_poly.pdbx_strand_id
1 'polypeptide(L)'
;MAATVSIDDNSRLPENVLELEGDDFYRFTKSMSGALLTEVLEIQDIDSVFIFLQTSDIFEIFQHDSTILRGLKSKIGFDSNDGTFQVKLGLKLQYEYLSKLLKSKSDQKYTKSSSLTSEKIDILLRKHSILLSLLNFYENESTTNDQHEFLSLFINTITKNLSLSNTSRYRYDDKLKSFAVCLYILGGKTTYEFVRLNLPGSLPNLTTIHSLIQNNDDNLTEGKFRFNKMAKYLNSFGVQYAYCAEDCFSTPLSGGVPSPCHFKTDSISQLKLWMDKNEKASILNIHCVQAIPPPNQTVAPPNFVLAGYGTSNADNKYFRAMRLMSGFYASLSNFDVHVDSSMFSIQTGNWSWYFLRSEQLFVFMQDATHLVTKLRNRLLSATAALQVGDKCITMKHLQQLLDNEEMIRL
;
A
#
# COMPACT_ATOMS: atom_id res chain seq x y z
N MET A 1 4.53 -3.30 -47.52
CA MET A 1 3.91 -1.97 -47.32
C MET A 1 2.50 -2.19 -46.80
N ALA A 2 2.29 -2.12 -45.48
CA ALA A 2 0.96 -2.22 -44.88
C ALA A 2 0.39 -0.81 -44.78
N ALA A 3 -0.75 -0.58 -45.42
CA ALA A 3 -1.48 0.69 -45.32
C ALA A 3 -2.03 0.82 -43.89
N THR A 4 -1.58 1.84 -43.17
CA THR A 4 -2.16 2.29 -41.91
C THR A 4 -3.53 2.90 -42.20
N VAL A 5 -4.58 2.10 -42.06
CA VAL A 5 -5.98 2.58 -42.06
C VAL A 5 -6.16 3.45 -40.81
N SER A 6 -6.53 4.72 -40.97
CA SER A 6 -6.80 5.61 -39.85
C SER A 6 -8.01 5.11 -39.06
N ILE A 7 -7.82 4.88 -37.75
CA ILE A 7 -8.78 4.26 -36.83
C ILE A 7 -9.74 5.33 -36.28
N ASP A 8 -10.34 6.13 -37.15
CA ASP A 8 -11.28 7.20 -36.73
C ASP A 8 -12.57 7.18 -37.56
N ASP A 9 -12.99 5.98 -37.97
CA ASP A 9 -14.17 5.78 -38.82
C ASP A 9 -15.46 5.62 -37.98
N ASN A 10 -15.74 6.59 -37.12
CA ASN A 10 -16.99 6.67 -36.34
C ASN A 10 -18.24 6.84 -37.24
N SER A 11 -18.04 7.04 -38.55
CA SER A 11 -19.09 7.14 -39.55
C SER A 11 -19.86 5.81 -39.75
N ARG A 12 -19.25 4.68 -39.37
CA ARG A 12 -19.86 3.34 -39.51
C ARG A 12 -20.84 2.98 -38.39
N LEU A 13 -20.86 3.74 -37.30
CA LEU A 13 -21.73 3.45 -36.16
C LEU A 13 -23.09 4.15 -36.33
N PRO A 14 -24.22 3.44 -36.16
CA PRO A 14 -25.54 4.08 -36.20
C PRO A 14 -25.67 5.13 -35.08
N GLU A 15 -26.52 6.14 -35.28
CA GLU A 15 -26.65 7.26 -34.33
C GLU A 15 -27.14 6.79 -32.95
N ASN A 16 -28.03 5.80 -32.94
CA ASN A 16 -28.58 5.19 -31.73
C ASN A 16 -27.75 4.01 -31.21
N VAL A 17 -26.49 3.82 -31.67
CA VAL A 17 -25.70 2.62 -31.30
C VAL A 17 -25.59 2.43 -29.78
N LEU A 18 -25.52 3.51 -29.00
CA LEU A 18 -25.38 3.46 -27.55
C LEU A 18 -26.66 3.09 -26.80
N GLU A 19 -27.79 3.01 -27.51
CA GLU A 19 -29.12 2.69 -27.00
C GLU A 19 -29.59 1.30 -27.46
N LEU A 20 -28.72 0.54 -28.15
CA LEU A 20 -29.03 -0.81 -28.59
C LEU A 20 -29.01 -1.79 -27.39
N GLU A 21 -30.07 -2.57 -27.29
CA GLU A 21 -30.29 -3.60 -26.26
C GLU A 21 -30.94 -4.85 -26.89
N GLY A 22 -30.83 -6.00 -26.22
CA GLY A 22 -31.39 -7.29 -26.65
C GLY A 22 -30.97 -7.70 -28.07
N ASP A 23 -31.94 -8.17 -28.85
CA ASP A 23 -31.74 -8.64 -30.23
C ASP A 23 -31.16 -7.58 -31.16
N ASP A 24 -31.41 -6.30 -30.90
CA ASP A 24 -30.86 -5.20 -31.71
C ASP A 24 -29.36 -5.05 -31.50
N PHE A 25 -28.90 -5.22 -30.25
CA PHE A 25 -27.49 -5.25 -29.92
C PHE A 25 -26.80 -6.46 -30.57
N TYR A 26 -27.38 -7.67 -30.46
CA TYR A 26 -26.80 -8.87 -31.06
C TYR A 26 -26.74 -8.82 -32.59
N ARG A 27 -27.76 -8.26 -33.25
CA ARG A 27 -27.74 -8.04 -34.70
C ARG A 27 -26.62 -7.08 -35.10
N PHE A 28 -26.45 -6.00 -34.33
CA PHE A 28 -25.37 -5.04 -34.53
C PHE A 28 -23.99 -5.69 -34.35
N THR A 29 -23.74 -6.39 -33.23
CA THR A 29 -22.45 -7.05 -32.98
C THR A 29 -22.14 -8.11 -34.03
N LYS A 30 -23.16 -8.85 -34.49
CA LYS A 30 -23.01 -9.87 -35.54
C LYS A 30 -22.59 -9.26 -36.87
N SER A 31 -23.16 -8.11 -37.21
CA SER A 31 -22.80 -7.37 -38.42
C SER A 31 -21.40 -6.76 -38.37
N MET A 32 -20.95 -6.31 -37.19
CA MET A 32 -19.68 -5.57 -37.03
C MET A 32 -18.49 -6.49 -36.75
N SER A 33 -18.71 -7.55 -35.98
CA SER A 33 -17.65 -8.38 -35.41
C SER A 33 -17.84 -9.87 -35.66
N GLY A 34 -18.92 -10.26 -36.36
CA GLY A 34 -19.19 -11.63 -36.76
C GLY A 34 -19.99 -12.46 -35.74
N ALA A 35 -20.45 -13.62 -36.21
CA ALA A 35 -21.33 -14.49 -35.43
C ALA A 35 -20.67 -15.08 -34.17
N LEU A 36 -19.37 -15.40 -34.23
CA LEU A 36 -18.67 -16.02 -33.09
C LEU A 36 -18.57 -15.08 -31.89
N LEU A 37 -18.26 -13.80 -32.09
CA LEU A 37 -18.22 -12.84 -30.99
C LEU A 37 -19.61 -12.64 -30.39
N THR A 38 -20.64 -12.62 -31.24
CA THR A 38 -22.03 -12.47 -30.79
C THR A 38 -22.47 -13.67 -29.94
N GLU A 39 -22.14 -14.90 -30.35
CA GLU A 39 -22.41 -16.13 -29.58
C GLU A 39 -21.72 -16.10 -28.19
N VAL A 40 -20.53 -15.50 -28.09
CA VAL A 40 -19.83 -15.29 -26.79
C VAL A 40 -20.58 -14.31 -25.90
N LEU A 41 -21.14 -13.24 -26.47
CA LEU A 41 -21.90 -12.22 -25.72
C LEU A 41 -23.26 -12.76 -25.27
N GLU A 42 -23.97 -13.48 -26.15
CA GLU A 42 -25.26 -14.11 -25.86
C GLU A 42 -25.18 -15.09 -24.68
N ILE A 43 -24.15 -15.94 -24.64
CA ILE A 43 -23.96 -16.91 -23.54
C ILE A 43 -23.73 -16.22 -22.18
N GLN A 44 -23.18 -15.01 -22.19
CA GLN A 44 -22.89 -14.23 -20.99
C GLN A 44 -23.99 -13.23 -20.64
N ASP A 45 -25.10 -13.24 -21.38
CA ASP A 45 -26.20 -12.29 -21.23
C ASP A 45 -25.72 -10.82 -21.32
N ILE A 46 -24.71 -10.58 -22.17
CA ILE A 46 -24.22 -9.24 -22.48
C ILE A 46 -25.06 -8.73 -23.64
N ASP A 47 -26.23 -8.21 -23.33
CA ASP A 47 -27.28 -7.87 -24.29
C ASP A 47 -27.36 -6.39 -24.64
N SER A 48 -26.48 -5.54 -24.10
CA SER A 48 -26.50 -4.10 -24.34
C SER A 48 -25.11 -3.51 -24.46
N VAL A 49 -25.01 -2.37 -25.15
CA VAL A 49 -23.75 -1.61 -25.23
C VAL A 49 -23.27 -1.19 -23.85
N PHE A 50 -24.18 -0.87 -22.93
CA PHE A 50 -23.84 -0.48 -21.57
C PHE A 50 -23.13 -1.60 -20.80
N ILE A 51 -23.69 -2.82 -20.81
CA ILE A 51 -23.08 -3.99 -20.14
C ILE A 51 -21.77 -4.33 -20.83
N PHE A 52 -21.75 -4.37 -22.17
CA PHE A 52 -20.56 -4.65 -22.96
C PHE A 52 -19.37 -3.75 -22.60
N LEU A 53 -19.60 -2.45 -22.40
CA LEU A 53 -18.55 -1.49 -22.03
C LEU A 53 -18.06 -1.61 -20.58
N GLN A 54 -18.84 -2.25 -19.69
CA GLN A 54 -18.47 -2.48 -18.30
C GLN A 54 -17.75 -3.80 -18.07
N THR A 55 -17.89 -4.77 -18.97
CA THR A 55 -17.21 -6.06 -18.87
C THR A 55 -15.73 -5.92 -19.18
N SER A 56 -14.88 -6.32 -18.24
CA SER A 56 -13.42 -6.20 -18.35
C SER A 56 -12.81 -7.19 -19.34
N ASP A 57 -13.25 -8.45 -19.28
CA ASP A 57 -12.80 -9.51 -20.20
C ASP A 57 -13.93 -10.52 -20.46
N ILE A 58 -14.50 -10.48 -21.66
CA ILE A 58 -15.57 -11.39 -22.08
C ILE A 58 -15.07 -12.83 -22.36
N PHE A 59 -13.75 -13.06 -22.36
CA PHE A 59 -13.15 -14.35 -22.66
C PHE A 59 -12.74 -15.13 -21.41
N GLU A 60 -12.80 -14.51 -20.23
CA GLU A 60 -12.45 -15.15 -18.96
C GLU A 60 -13.33 -16.38 -18.67
N ILE A 61 -14.58 -16.37 -19.12
CA ILE A 61 -15.53 -17.47 -18.97
C ILE A 61 -14.99 -18.81 -19.52
N PHE A 62 -14.09 -18.76 -20.51
CA PHE A 62 -13.51 -19.96 -21.11
C PHE A 62 -12.42 -20.63 -20.27
N GLN A 63 -12.04 -20.07 -19.13
CA GLN A 63 -11.20 -20.76 -18.15
C GLN A 63 -11.99 -21.80 -17.34
N HIS A 64 -13.33 -21.74 -17.35
CA HIS A 64 -14.18 -22.70 -16.64
C HIS A 64 -14.49 -23.93 -17.50
N ASP A 65 -14.53 -25.11 -16.88
CA ASP A 65 -15.01 -26.33 -17.53
C ASP A 65 -16.54 -26.35 -17.50
N SER A 66 -17.16 -26.28 -18.67
CA SER A 66 -18.61 -26.28 -18.83
C SER A 66 -18.97 -26.99 -20.13
N THR A 67 -19.97 -27.88 -20.04
CA THR A 67 -20.48 -28.63 -21.19
C THR A 67 -21.10 -27.71 -22.24
N ILE A 68 -21.69 -26.60 -21.81
CA ILE A 68 -22.28 -25.57 -22.69
C ILE A 68 -21.18 -24.85 -23.48
N LEU A 69 -20.04 -24.57 -22.84
CA LEU A 69 -18.94 -23.83 -23.46
C LEU A 69 -18.08 -24.68 -24.40
N ARG A 70 -18.12 -26.01 -24.27
CA ARG A 70 -17.22 -26.92 -25.01
C ARG A 70 -17.31 -26.77 -26.54
N GLY A 71 -18.53 -26.65 -27.06
CA GLY A 71 -18.76 -26.46 -28.49
C GLY A 71 -18.29 -25.09 -29.00
N LEU A 72 -18.33 -24.06 -28.15
CA LEU A 72 -17.86 -22.73 -28.50
C LEU A 72 -16.33 -22.62 -28.37
N LYS A 73 -15.73 -23.24 -27.33
CA LYS A 73 -14.27 -23.30 -27.13
C LYS A 73 -13.53 -23.80 -28.37
N SER A 74 -14.01 -24.89 -28.98
CA SER A 74 -13.39 -25.44 -30.20
C SER A 74 -13.46 -24.50 -31.41
N LYS A 75 -14.41 -23.55 -31.43
CA LYS A 75 -14.55 -22.57 -32.53
C LYS A 75 -13.66 -21.34 -32.30
N ILE A 76 -13.57 -20.85 -31.06
CA ILE A 76 -12.97 -19.54 -30.74
C ILE A 76 -11.49 -19.61 -30.34
N GLY A 77 -10.98 -20.78 -29.97
CA GLY A 77 -9.65 -20.92 -29.38
C GLY A 77 -9.08 -22.32 -29.47
N PHE A 78 -8.03 -22.57 -28.71
CA PHE A 78 -7.38 -23.85 -28.58
C PHE A 78 -6.82 -24.01 -27.15
N ASP A 79 -6.78 -25.25 -26.67
CA ASP A 79 -6.14 -25.59 -25.41
C ASP A 79 -4.61 -25.60 -25.60
N SER A 80 -3.90 -24.96 -24.69
CA SER A 80 -2.44 -25.01 -24.60
C SER A 80 -2.00 -26.24 -23.81
N ASN A 81 -0.74 -26.65 -24.00
CA ASN A 81 -0.16 -27.84 -23.36
C ASN A 81 -0.11 -27.75 -21.82
N ASP A 82 -0.21 -26.53 -21.28
CA ASP A 82 -0.27 -26.25 -19.84
C ASP A 82 -1.69 -26.29 -19.27
N GLY A 83 -2.68 -26.66 -20.09
CA GLY A 83 -4.10 -26.71 -19.69
C GLY A 83 -4.81 -25.35 -19.73
N THR A 84 -4.14 -24.28 -20.20
CA THR A 84 -4.78 -22.96 -20.35
C THR A 84 -5.50 -22.83 -21.69
N PHE A 85 -6.67 -22.20 -21.70
CA PHE A 85 -7.40 -21.94 -22.95
C PHE A 85 -6.95 -20.62 -23.58
N GLN A 86 -6.57 -20.65 -24.86
CA GLN A 86 -6.16 -19.47 -25.63
C GLN A 86 -7.18 -19.13 -26.72
N VAL A 87 -7.73 -17.91 -26.66
CA VAL A 87 -8.63 -17.38 -27.70
C VAL A 87 -7.83 -16.93 -28.92
N LYS A 88 -8.33 -17.27 -30.12
CA LYS A 88 -7.76 -16.86 -31.41
C LYS A 88 -7.59 -15.33 -31.45
N LEU A 89 -6.39 -14.89 -31.79
CA LEU A 89 -6.01 -13.48 -31.80
C LEU A 89 -6.97 -12.59 -32.62
N GLY A 90 -7.46 -13.09 -33.75
CA GLY A 90 -8.41 -12.34 -34.58
C GLY A 90 -9.72 -11.97 -33.85
N LEU A 91 -10.22 -12.84 -32.99
CA LEU A 91 -11.43 -12.59 -32.21
C LEU A 91 -11.18 -11.55 -31.09
N LYS A 92 -10.00 -11.61 -30.46
CA LYS A 92 -9.57 -10.60 -29.49
C LYS A 92 -9.48 -9.21 -30.13
N LEU A 93 -8.83 -9.12 -31.30
CA LEU A 93 -8.70 -7.86 -32.04
C LEU A 93 -10.06 -7.31 -32.48
N GLN A 94 -11.02 -8.17 -32.87
CA GLN A 94 -12.39 -7.76 -33.20
C GLN A 94 -13.12 -7.17 -31.98
N TYR A 95 -13.01 -7.83 -30.82
CA TYR A 95 -13.58 -7.33 -29.56
C TYR A 95 -12.96 -5.98 -29.16
N GLU A 96 -11.63 -5.89 -29.17
CA GLU A 96 -10.91 -4.66 -28.83
C GLU A 96 -11.28 -3.51 -29.77
N TYR A 97 -11.38 -3.79 -31.06
CA TYR A 97 -11.80 -2.80 -32.06
C TYR A 97 -13.22 -2.29 -31.80
N LEU A 98 -14.18 -3.19 -31.57
CA LEU A 98 -15.56 -2.82 -31.26
C LEU A 98 -15.64 -2.03 -29.94
N SER A 99 -14.92 -2.48 -28.90
CA SER A 99 -14.83 -1.78 -27.61
C SER A 99 -14.29 -0.37 -27.77
N LYS A 100 -13.23 -0.20 -28.57
CA LYS A 100 -12.64 1.12 -28.84
C LYS A 100 -13.61 2.04 -29.58
N LEU A 101 -14.31 1.53 -30.60
CA LEU A 101 -15.31 2.28 -31.35
C LEU A 101 -16.48 2.75 -30.48
N LEU A 102 -17.04 1.85 -29.67
CA LEU A 102 -18.16 2.17 -28.77
C LEU A 102 -17.74 3.14 -27.66
N LYS A 103 -16.53 3.00 -27.10
CA LYS A 103 -15.96 3.96 -26.13
C LYS A 103 -15.81 5.35 -26.76
N SER A 104 -15.21 5.43 -27.96
CA SER A 104 -15.07 6.71 -28.69
C SER A 104 -16.41 7.39 -28.94
N LYS A 105 -17.44 6.64 -29.38
CA LYS A 105 -18.79 7.19 -29.61
C LYS A 105 -19.47 7.63 -28.30
N SER A 106 -19.30 6.86 -27.23
CA SER A 106 -19.76 7.20 -25.88
C SER A 106 -19.14 8.52 -25.43
N ASP A 107 -17.81 8.66 -25.53
CA ASP A 107 -17.08 9.86 -25.15
C ASP A 107 -17.50 11.08 -26.00
N GLN A 108 -17.79 10.89 -27.29
CA GLN A 108 -18.33 11.95 -28.15
C GLN A 108 -19.74 12.38 -27.75
N LYS A 109 -20.64 11.47 -27.35
CA LYS A 109 -21.97 11.81 -26.82
C LYS A 109 -21.83 12.61 -25.52
N TYR A 110 -20.92 12.22 -24.63
CA TYR A 110 -20.62 12.99 -23.41
C TYR A 110 -20.05 14.38 -23.72
N THR A 111 -19.16 14.48 -24.71
CA THR A 111 -18.54 15.75 -25.11
C THR A 111 -19.56 16.69 -25.77
N LYS A 112 -20.53 16.18 -26.54
CA LYS A 112 -21.63 16.96 -27.12
C LYS A 112 -22.75 17.29 -26.12
N SER A 113 -22.93 16.49 -25.06
CA SER A 113 -23.84 16.80 -23.94
C SER A 113 -23.25 17.76 -22.90
N SER A 114 -22.01 18.24 -23.12
CA SER A 114 -21.28 19.11 -22.19
C SER A 114 -21.63 20.60 -22.26
N SER A 115 -22.73 20.99 -22.93
CA SER A 115 -23.38 22.26 -22.60
C SER A 115 -24.08 22.13 -21.24
N LEU A 116 -23.26 22.06 -20.17
CA LEU A 116 -23.70 22.37 -18.82
C LEU A 116 -24.36 23.75 -18.88
N THR A 117 -25.65 23.84 -18.58
CA THR A 117 -26.24 25.14 -18.30
C THR A 117 -25.53 25.70 -17.07
N SER A 118 -24.92 26.88 -17.21
CA SER A 118 -24.22 27.63 -16.14
C SER A 118 -25.06 27.68 -14.85
N GLU A 119 -26.37 27.63 -14.98
CA GLU A 119 -27.37 27.57 -13.92
C GLU A 119 -27.23 26.38 -12.94
N LYS A 120 -26.85 25.16 -13.41
CA LYS A 120 -26.68 24.00 -12.51
C LYS A 120 -25.39 24.09 -11.70
N ILE A 121 -24.32 24.63 -12.29
CA ILE A 121 -23.07 24.90 -11.58
C ILE A 121 -23.32 26.00 -10.54
N ASP A 122 -24.00 27.09 -10.92
CA ASP A 122 -24.30 28.19 -10.00
C ASP A 122 -25.15 27.74 -8.79
N ILE A 123 -26.13 26.86 -8.99
CA ILE A 123 -26.92 26.29 -7.89
C ILE A 123 -26.05 25.42 -6.96
N LEU A 124 -25.09 24.67 -7.51
CA LEU A 124 -24.16 23.84 -6.75
C LEU A 124 -23.15 24.69 -5.96
N LEU A 125 -22.58 25.71 -6.60
CA LEU A 125 -21.63 26.64 -5.99
C LEU A 125 -22.29 27.47 -4.87
N ARG A 126 -23.57 27.82 -5.02
CA ARG A 126 -24.35 28.49 -3.96
C ARG A 126 -24.66 27.59 -2.76
N LYS A 127 -24.76 26.27 -2.97
CA LYS A 127 -25.01 25.30 -1.87
C LYS A 127 -23.74 24.92 -1.10
N HIS A 128 -22.57 25.09 -1.70
CA HIS A 128 -21.29 24.71 -1.11
C HIS A 128 -20.33 25.91 -1.06
N SER A 129 -20.50 26.76 -0.05
CA SER A 129 -19.69 27.98 0.16
C SER A 129 -18.19 27.72 0.21
N ILE A 130 -17.78 26.57 0.74
CA ILE A 130 -16.36 26.17 0.79
C ILE A 130 -15.81 25.90 -0.61
N LEU A 131 -16.59 25.26 -1.49
CA LEU A 131 -16.19 25.00 -2.87
C LEU A 131 -16.06 26.31 -3.67
N LEU A 132 -16.98 27.25 -3.44
CA LEU A 132 -16.91 28.59 -4.03
C LEU A 132 -15.66 29.34 -3.54
N SER A 133 -15.34 29.29 -2.25
CA SER A 133 -14.10 29.88 -1.71
C SER A 133 -12.84 29.24 -2.30
N LEU A 134 -12.83 27.92 -2.51
CA LEU A 134 -11.73 27.18 -3.14
C LEU A 134 -11.54 27.57 -4.62
N LEU A 135 -12.64 27.71 -5.36
CA LEU A 135 -12.61 28.14 -6.76
C LEU A 135 -12.17 29.58 -6.88
N ASN A 136 -12.71 30.48 -6.06
CA ASN A 136 -12.28 31.87 -6.01
C ASN A 136 -10.80 31.99 -5.62
N PHE A 137 -10.32 31.18 -4.68
CA PHE A 137 -8.90 31.13 -4.33
C PHE A 137 -8.06 30.73 -5.57
N TYR A 138 -8.47 29.69 -6.28
CA TYR A 138 -7.79 29.20 -7.48
C TYR A 138 -7.82 30.21 -8.65
N GLU A 139 -8.95 30.88 -8.88
CA GLU A 139 -9.09 31.89 -9.95
C GLU A 139 -8.33 33.18 -9.66
N ASN A 140 -8.13 33.53 -8.38
CA ASN A 140 -7.41 34.74 -7.98
C ASN A 140 -5.88 34.58 -7.91
N GLU A 141 -5.35 33.35 -7.82
CA GLU A 141 -3.90 33.11 -7.86
C GLU A 141 -3.41 33.02 -9.32
N SER A 142 -3.05 34.17 -9.89
CA SER A 142 -2.44 34.28 -11.21
C SER A 142 -0.98 33.83 -11.21
N THR A 143 -0.68 32.53 -11.05
CA THR A 143 0.72 32.07 -11.01
C THR A 143 0.96 30.65 -11.54
N THR A 144 1.74 30.58 -12.63
CA THR A 144 2.59 29.46 -13.12
C THR A 144 2.13 28.01 -12.86
N ASN A 145 1.77 27.35 -13.96
CA ASN A 145 1.13 26.02 -14.13
C ASN A 145 1.55 24.83 -13.23
N ASP A 146 2.70 24.84 -12.54
CA ASP A 146 3.20 23.63 -11.86
C ASP A 146 2.86 23.56 -10.37
N GLN A 147 2.63 24.69 -9.68
CA GLN A 147 2.46 24.70 -8.21
C GLN A 147 1.07 24.25 -7.72
N HIS A 148 0.07 24.21 -8.61
CA HIS A 148 -1.30 23.85 -8.25
C HIS A 148 -1.82 22.63 -9.03
N GLU A 149 -0.94 21.76 -9.53
CA GLU A 149 -1.34 20.57 -10.30
C GLU A 149 -2.34 19.71 -9.50
N PHE A 150 -2.05 19.44 -8.23
CA PHE A 150 -2.93 18.66 -7.37
C PHE A 150 -4.26 19.38 -7.08
N LEU A 151 -4.22 20.69 -6.81
CA LEU A 151 -5.43 21.47 -6.54
C LEU A 151 -6.33 21.52 -7.78
N SER A 152 -5.73 21.68 -8.97
CA SER A 152 -6.43 21.64 -10.25
C SER A 152 -7.07 20.27 -10.48
N LEU A 153 -6.33 19.19 -10.22
CA LEU A 153 -6.84 17.82 -10.28
C LEU A 153 -8.01 17.60 -9.31
N PHE A 154 -7.88 18.13 -8.10
CA PHE A 154 -8.88 18.02 -7.04
C PHE A 154 -10.18 18.74 -7.42
N ILE A 155 -10.09 20.01 -7.84
CA ILE A 155 -11.22 20.82 -8.30
C ILE A 155 -11.89 20.17 -9.52
N ASN A 156 -11.10 19.78 -10.53
CA ASN A 156 -11.63 19.12 -11.72
C ASN A 156 -12.37 17.82 -11.39
N THR A 157 -11.88 17.06 -10.42
CA THR A 157 -12.55 15.83 -9.97
C THR A 157 -13.88 16.13 -9.30
N ILE A 158 -13.93 17.14 -8.42
CA ILE A 158 -15.18 17.58 -7.79
C ILE A 158 -16.19 18.00 -8.85
N THR A 159 -15.80 18.88 -9.78
CA THR A 159 -16.68 19.38 -10.84
C THR A 159 -17.20 18.25 -11.73
N LYS A 160 -16.34 17.30 -12.11
CA LYS A 160 -16.72 16.11 -12.89
C LYS A 160 -17.65 15.19 -12.13
N ASN A 161 -17.41 14.95 -10.84
CA ASN A 161 -18.26 14.06 -10.05
C ASN A 161 -19.62 14.69 -9.76
N LEU A 162 -19.65 15.99 -9.45
CA LEU A 162 -20.90 16.71 -9.18
C LEU A 162 -21.75 16.92 -10.43
N SER A 163 -21.17 16.88 -11.63
CA SER A 163 -21.95 16.88 -12.88
C SER A 163 -22.65 15.54 -13.15
N LEU A 164 -22.28 14.46 -12.45
CA LEU A 164 -22.94 13.17 -12.54
C LEU A 164 -24.21 13.16 -11.68
N SER A 165 -25.31 12.69 -12.27
CA SER A 165 -26.60 12.55 -11.58
C SER A 165 -26.61 11.47 -10.49
N ASN A 166 -25.62 10.56 -10.48
CA ASN A 166 -25.54 9.44 -9.56
C ASN A 166 -24.18 9.38 -8.85
N THR A 167 -24.22 9.42 -7.52
CA THR A 167 -23.05 9.35 -6.63
C THR A 167 -22.29 8.03 -6.72
N SER A 168 -22.94 6.93 -7.13
CA SER A 168 -22.29 5.63 -7.32
C SER A 168 -21.31 5.60 -8.49
N ARG A 169 -21.39 6.59 -9.39
CA ARG A 169 -20.53 6.70 -10.57
C ARG A 169 -19.34 7.61 -10.37
N TYR A 170 -19.11 8.12 -9.16
CA TYR A 170 -17.95 8.97 -8.91
C TYR A 170 -16.66 8.23 -9.25
N ARG A 171 -15.76 8.93 -9.94
CA ARG A 171 -14.46 8.44 -10.37
C ARG A 171 -13.39 9.34 -9.76
N TYR A 172 -12.28 8.72 -9.39
CA TYR A 172 -11.18 9.39 -8.73
C TYR A 172 -9.89 8.98 -9.41
N ASP A 173 -9.01 9.96 -9.62
CA ASP A 173 -7.66 9.75 -10.10
C ASP A 173 -6.79 9.02 -9.06
N ASP A 174 -5.75 8.32 -9.49
CA ASP A 174 -4.88 7.55 -8.60
C ASP A 174 -4.04 8.43 -7.66
N LYS A 175 -3.64 9.64 -8.08
CA LYS A 175 -3.00 10.62 -7.19
C LYS A 175 -3.96 11.02 -6.06
N LEU A 176 -5.24 11.22 -6.40
CA LEU A 176 -6.27 11.58 -5.43
C LEU A 176 -6.63 10.43 -4.51
N LYS A 177 -6.72 9.20 -5.01
CA LYS A 177 -6.89 8.01 -4.18
C LYS A 177 -5.75 7.86 -3.17
N SER A 178 -4.51 8.08 -3.62
CA SER A 178 -3.33 8.04 -2.76
C SER A 178 -3.38 9.11 -1.67
N PHE A 179 -3.72 10.36 -2.04
CA PHE A 179 -3.96 11.43 -1.08
C PHE A 179 -5.07 11.07 -0.07
N ALA A 180 -6.19 10.52 -0.55
CA ALA A 180 -7.32 10.14 0.28
C ALA A 180 -6.93 9.05 1.30
N VAL A 181 -6.14 8.07 0.89
CA VAL A 181 -5.58 7.04 1.80
C VAL A 181 -4.65 7.67 2.84
N CYS A 182 -3.75 8.57 2.43
CA CYS A 182 -2.87 9.30 3.35
C CYS A 182 -3.67 10.14 4.36
N LEU A 183 -4.68 10.88 3.91
CA LEU A 183 -5.54 11.68 4.77
C LEU A 183 -6.31 10.79 5.76
N TYR A 184 -6.77 9.62 5.33
CA TYR A 184 -7.44 8.67 6.20
C TYR A 184 -6.50 8.07 7.26
N ILE A 185 -5.29 7.69 6.87
CA ILE A 185 -4.29 7.08 7.78
C ILE A 185 -3.76 8.11 8.78
N LEU A 186 -3.37 9.30 8.32
CA LEU A 186 -2.73 10.32 9.16
C LEU A 186 -3.75 11.17 9.92
N GLY A 187 -4.83 11.58 9.26
CA GLY A 187 -5.89 12.40 9.85
C GLY A 187 -6.92 11.59 10.63
N GLY A 188 -6.98 10.28 10.41
CA GLY A 188 -7.98 9.39 11.00
C GLY A 188 -9.36 9.50 10.35
N LYS A 189 -10.23 8.54 10.69
CA LYS A 189 -11.58 8.40 10.10
C LYS A 189 -12.44 9.66 10.24
N THR A 190 -12.41 10.30 11.41
CA THR A 190 -13.26 11.48 11.69
C THR A 190 -12.89 12.67 10.80
N THR A 191 -11.59 12.98 10.69
CA THR A 191 -11.09 14.05 9.83
C THR A 191 -11.41 13.75 8.37
N TYR A 192 -11.21 12.50 7.94
CA TYR A 192 -11.52 12.07 6.58
C TYR A 192 -12.99 12.25 6.23
N GLU A 193 -13.90 11.74 7.06
CA GLU A 193 -15.35 11.85 6.85
C GLU A 193 -15.82 13.29 6.92
N PHE A 194 -15.24 14.12 7.81
CA PHE A 194 -15.54 15.53 7.87
C PHE A 194 -15.26 16.22 6.53
N VAL A 195 -14.07 16.02 5.95
CA VAL A 195 -13.73 16.61 4.65
C VAL A 195 -14.64 16.06 3.55
N ARG A 196 -14.84 14.74 3.51
CA ARG A 196 -15.67 14.07 2.48
C ARG A 196 -17.13 14.55 2.47
N LEU A 197 -17.72 14.74 3.65
CA LEU A 197 -19.12 15.16 3.79
C LEU A 197 -19.30 16.67 3.49
N ASN A 198 -18.31 17.50 3.83
CA ASN A 198 -18.37 18.94 3.57
C ASN A 198 -17.96 19.30 2.13
N LEU A 199 -17.26 18.41 1.42
CA LEU A 199 -16.89 18.56 0.01
C LEU A 199 -17.40 17.35 -0.80
N PRO A 200 -18.69 17.31 -1.18
CA PRO A 200 -19.25 16.17 -1.91
C PRO A 200 -18.54 15.96 -3.25
N GLY A 201 -18.28 14.70 -3.60
CA GLY A 201 -17.59 14.33 -4.86
C GLY A 201 -16.06 14.53 -4.84
N SER A 202 -15.49 15.02 -3.73
CA SER A 202 -14.05 15.26 -3.60
C SER A 202 -13.24 14.03 -3.21
N LEU A 203 -13.80 13.15 -2.39
CA LEU A 203 -13.08 12.01 -1.80
C LEU A 203 -13.90 10.72 -1.93
N PRO A 204 -13.24 9.56 -2.15
CA PRO A 204 -13.88 8.26 -2.17
C PRO A 204 -14.67 7.95 -0.89
N ASN A 205 -15.60 6.99 -0.96
CA ASN A 205 -16.26 6.51 0.25
C ASN A 205 -15.35 5.57 1.05
N LEU A 206 -15.71 5.30 2.32
CA LEU A 206 -14.92 4.44 3.20
C LEU A 206 -14.73 3.03 2.66
N THR A 207 -15.72 2.45 1.98
CA THR A 207 -15.61 1.13 1.36
C THR A 207 -14.49 1.11 0.31
N THR A 208 -14.42 2.13 -0.53
CA THR A 208 -13.35 2.30 -1.51
C THR A 208 -12.00 2.49 -0.82
N ILE A 209 -11.93 3.29 0.25
CA ILE A 209 -10.67 3.48 1.01
C ILE A 209 -10.20 2.16 1.64
N HIS A 210 -11.08 1.41 2.27
CA HIS A 210 -10.74 0.10 2.84
C HIS A 210 -10.29 -0.87 1.75
N SER A 211 -10.97 -0.91 0.60
CA SER A 211 -10.55 -1.72 -0.54
C SER A 211 -9.18 -1.30 -1.07
N LEU A 212 -8.90 0.00 -1.18
CA LEU A 212 -7.59 0.50 -1.62
C LEU A 212 -6.47 0.11 -0.65
N ILE A 213 -6.74 0.14 0.65
CA ILE A 213 -5.79 -0.28 1.69
C ILE A 213 -5.57 -1.79 1.63
N GLN A 214 -6.64 -2.59 1.52
CA GLN A 214 -6.57 -4.06 1.51
C GLN A 214 -5.92 -4.61 0.25
N ASN A 215 -6.24 -4.03 -0.92
CA ASN A 215 -5.72 -4.43 -2.21
C ASN A 215 -4.28 -3.93 -2.44
N ASN A 216 -3.73 -3.14 -1.51
CA ASN A 216 -2.34 -2.78 -1.59
C ASN A 216 -1.50 -4.03 -1.31
N ASP A 217 -0.59 -4.36 -2.23
CA ASP A 217 0.15 -5.62 -2.26
C ASP A 217 1.18 -5.75 -1.12
N ASP A 218 1.10 -4.85 -0.14
CA ASP A 218 2.07 -4.55 0.89
C ASP A 218 1.64 -4.95 2.30
N ASN A 219 0.63 -5.82 2.38
CA ASN A 219 0.16 -6.41 3.63
C ASN A 219 1.31 -7.11 4.39
N LEU A 220 1.40 -6.82 5.68
CA LEU A 220 2.29 -7.53 6.60
C LEU A 220 1.66 -8.87 6.94
N THR A 221 2.42 -9.95 6.72
CA THR A 221 2.07 -11.29 7.19
C THR A 221 2.94 -11.62 8.39
N GLU A 222 2.33 -12.14 9.46
CA GLU A 222 3.05 -12.53 10.67
C GLU A 222 4.23 -13.45 10.35
N GLY A 223 5.40 -13.12 10.91
CA GLY A 223 6.64 -13.91 10.77
C GLY A 223 7.26 -13.90 9.37
N LYS A 224 6.63 -13.26 8.37
CA LYS A 224 7.13 -13.21 6.99
C LYS A 224 8.06 -12.02 6.80
N PHE A 225 9.34 -12.30 6.64
CA PHE A 225 10.34 -11.29 6.34
C PHE A 225 10.23 -10.78 4.90
N ARG A 226 10.27 -9.45 4.74
CA ARG A 226 10.10 -8.76 3.45
C ARG A 226 11.43 -8.36 2.80
N PHE A 227 12.47 -9.21 2.87
CA PHE A 227 13.82 -8.90 2.39
C PHE A 227 13.87 -8.39 0.93
N ASN A 228 13.13 -9.02 0.01
CA ASN A 228 13.10 -8.58 -1.39
C ASN A 228 12.53 -7.15 -1.55
N LYS A 229 11.51 -6.80 -0.77
CA LYS A 229 10.91 -5.46 -0.79
C LYS A 229 11.83 -4.45 -0.11
N MET A 230 12.46 -4.84 1.00
CA MET A 230 13.48 -4.04 1.68
C MET A 230 14.66 -3.74 0.74
N ALA A 231 15.18 -4.73 0.01
CA ALA A 231 16.27 -4.53 -0.93
C ALA A 231 15.87 -3.57 -2.06
N LYS A 232 14.68 -3.75 -2.67
CA LYS A 232 14.14 -2.81 -3.66
C LYS A 232 13.98 -1.40 -3.09
N TYR A 233 13.48 -1.28 -1.86
CA TYR A 233 13.32 -0.03 -1.15
C TYR A 233 14.66 0.68 -0.95
N LEU A 234 15.64 0.03 -0.33
CA LEU A 234 16.97 0.61 -0.10
C LEU A 234 17.68 0.98 -1.42
N ASN A 235 17.57 0.14 -2.44
CA ASN A 235 18.12 0.41 -3.77
C ASN A 235 17.49 1.64 -4.43
N SER A 236 16.18 1.87 -4.22
CA SER A 236 15.49 3.05 -4.78
C SER A 236 16.00 4.37 -4.20
N PHE A 237 16.62 4.34 -3.01
CA PHE A 237 17.27 5.49 -2.38
C PHE A 237 18.78 5.51 -2.59
N GLY A 238 19.37 4.54 -3.30
CA GLY A 238 20.82 4.43 -3.45
C GLY A 238 21.55 4.21 -2.12
N VAL A 239 20.89 3.56 -1.15
CA VAL A 239 21.41 3.37 0.20
C VAL A 239 22.20 2.06 0.28
N GLN A 240 23.44 2.15 0.76
CA GLN A 240 24.31 0.98 0.95
C GLN A 240 24.20 0.38 2.37
N TYR A 241 23.94 1.21 3.38
CA TYR A 241 23.96 0.80 4.79
C TYR A 241 22.63 1.11 5.47
N ALA A 242 22.21 0.24 6.39
CA ALA A 242 20.99 0.42 7.17
C ALA A 242 21.17 -0.11 8.59
N TYR A 243 20.46 0.49 9.54
CA TYR A 243 20.29 -0.05 10.88
C TYR A 243 19.08 -0.97 10.91
N CYS A 244 19.20 -2.13 11.55
CA CYS A 244 18.08 -2.97 11.90
C CYS A 244 17.82 -2.84 13.40
N ALA A 245 16.61 -2.44 13.76
CA ALA A 245 16.14 -2.37 15.14
C ALA A 245 15.09 -3.46 15.36
N GLU A 246 15.16 -4.08 16.54
CA GLU A 246 14.19 -5.04 17.03
C GLU A 246 13.67 -4.51 18.36
N ASP A 247 12.35 -4.43 18.50
CA ASP A 247 11.73 -4.10 19.79
C ASP A 247 10.40 -4.85 19.99
N CYS A 248 10.08 -5.06 21.26
CA CYS A 248 8.96 -5.85 21.74
C CYS A 248 7.94 -4.95 22.44
N PHE A 249 6.76 -4.82 21.85
CA PHE A 249 5.67 -4.03 22.41
C PHE A 249 4.69 -4.96 23.13
N SER A 250 4.36 -4.66 24.39
CA SER A 250 3.25 -5.30 25.11
C SER A 250 1.91 -4.78 24.56
N THR A 251 1.55 -5.24 23.36
CA THR A 251 0.23 -5.00 22.79
C THR A 251 -0.54 -6.32 22.85
N PRO A 252 -1.75 -6.37 23.46
CA PRO A 252 -2.57 -7.58 23.38
C PRO A 252 -2.94 -7.82 21.91
N LEU A 253 -2.36 -8.85 21.31
CA LEU A 253 -2.61 -9.25 19.93
C LEU A 253 -3.67 -10.34 19.84
N SER A 254 -4.36 -10.40 18.70
CA SER A 254 -5.23 -11.52 18.33
C SER A 254 -4.78 -12.06 16.98
N GLY A 255 -4.10 -13.21 16.96
CA GLY A 255 -3.58 -13.81 15.72
C GLY A 255 -2.49 -12.98 15.04
N GLY A 256 -1.59 -12.36 15.80
CA GLY A 256 -0.40 -11.70 15.24
C GLY A 256 -0.58 -10.32 14.62
N VAL A 257 -1.83 -9.81 14.52
CA VAL A 257 -2.13 -8.51 13.89
C VAL A 257 -3.13 -7.72 14.76
N PRO A 258 -2.99 -6.38 14.91
CA PRO A 258 -4.07 -5.55 15.41
C PRO A 258 -5.20 -5.54 14.36
N SER A 259 -6.29 -6.27 14.61
CA SER A 259 -7.43 -6.26 13.69
C SER A 259 -8.56 -5.36 14.22
N PRO A 260 -8.86 -4.25 13.52
CA PRO A 260 -10.20 -3.69 13.55
C PRO A 260 -11.17 -4.70 12.91
N CYS A 261 -12.20 -5.08 13.66
CA CYS A 261 -13.38 -5.82 13.19
C CYS A 261 -13.26 -7.35 12.92
N HIS A 262 -12.24 -8.07 13.41
CA HIS A 262 -12.16 -9.54 13.22
C HIS A 262 -13.26 -10.34 13.93
N PHE A 263 -13.72 -9.85 15.08
CA PHE A 263 -14.71 -10.55 15.90
C PHE A 263 -16.11 -9.99 15.65
N LYS A 264 -16.65 -10.20 14.45
CA LYS A 264 -18.11 -10.13 14.27
C LYS A 264 -18.68 -11.48 14.63
N THR A 265 -19.23 -11.56 15.83
CA THR A 265 -20.12 -12.63 16.24
C THR A 265 -21.30 -12.01 16.96
N ASP A 266 -22.48 -12.53 16.67
CA ASP A 266 -23.73 -12.09 17.30
C ASP A 266 -23.92 -12.81 18.65
N SER A 267 -22.92 -13.60 19.07
CA SER A 267 -22.96 -14.48 20.23
C SER A 267 -21.79 -14.22 21.18
N ILE A 268 -22.13 -13.76 22.38
CA ILE A 268 -21.19 -13.63 23.52
C ILE A 268 -20.53 -14.96 23.86
N SER A 269 -21.22 -16.08 23.66
CA SER A 269 -20.69 -17.42 23.96
C SER A 269 -19.60 -17.83 22.97
N GLN A 270 -19.78 -17.48 21.70
CA GLN A 270 -18.78 -17.74 20.65
C GLN A 270 -17.56 -16.82 20.81
N LEU A 271 -17.80 -15.57 21.24
CA LEU A 271 -16.75 -14.64 21.63
C LEU A 271 -15.92 -15.20 22.81
N LYS A 272 -16.56 -15.71 23.87
CA LYS A 272 -15.88 -16.34 25.01
C LYS A 272 -15.08 -17.57 24.59
N LEU A 273 -15.66 -18.44 23.76
CA LEU A 273 -14.99 -19.64 23.27
C LEU A 273 -13.77 -19.35 22.39
N TRP A 274 -13.79 -18.24 21.64
CA TRP A 274 -12.64 -17.74 20.88
C TRP A 274 -11.57 -17.10 21.77
N MET A 275 -11.98 -16.48 22.87
CA MET A 275 -11.08 -15.86 23.85
C MET A 275 -10.40 -16.90 24.74
N ASP A 276 -11.09 -18.00 25.07
CA ASP A 276 -10.59 -19.04 25.98
C ASP A 276 -9.68 -20.09 25.31
N LYS A 277 -9.78 -20.27 23.99
CA LYS A 277 -9.07 -21.36 23.27
C LYS A 277 -7.79 -20.96 22.55
N ASN A 278 -7.52 -19.68 22.37
CA ASN A 278 -6.31 -19.22 21.67
C ASN A 278 -5.31 -18.70 22.68
N GLU A 279 -4.19 -19.41 22.84
CA GLU A 279 -3.03 -18.90 23.56
C GLU A 279 -2.51 -17.67 22.79
N LYS A 280 -2.79 -16.47 23.31
CA LYS A 280 -2.43 -15.22 22.64
C LYS A 280 -1.00 -14.86 23.01
N ALA A 281 -0.24 -14.46 21.99
CA ALA A 281 1.00 -13.74 22.20
C ALA A 281 0.74 -12.50 23.07
N SER A 282 1.46 -12.39 24.18
CA SER A 282 1.38 -11.23 25.08
C SER A 282 2.18 -10.03 24.57
N ILE A 283 3.03 -10.23 23.56
CA ILE A 283 3.99 -9.26 23.04
C ILE A 283 3.97 -9.31 21.51
N LEU A 284 4.05 -8.15 20.86
CA LEU A 284 4.35 -7.98 19.44
C LEU A 284 5.84 -7.68 19.29
N ASN A 285 6.60 -8.55 18.63
CA ASN A 285 7.95 -8.21 18.20
C ASN A 285 7.90 -7.59 16.79
N ILE A 286 8.59 -6.46 16.59
CA ILE A 286 8.69 -5.76 15.31
C ILE A 286 10.16 -5.58 14.94
N HIS A 287 10.47 -5.91 13.68
CA HIS A 287 11.75 -5.58 13.07
C HIS A 287 11.58 -4.41 12.11
N CYS A 288 12.33 -3.35 12.36
CA CYS A 288 12.38 -2.17 11.51
C CYS A 288 13.79 -1.95 10.97
N VAL A 289 13.86 -1.44 9.75
CA VAL A 289 15.10 -1.10 9.08
C VAL A 289 15.10 0.39 8.77
N GLN A 290 16.08 1.10 9.32
CA GLN A 290 16.30 2.52 9.07
C GLN A 290 17.49 2.67 8.13
N ALA A 291 17.25 3.25 6.95
CA ALA A 291 18.31 3.57 6.01
C ALA A 291 19.28 4.61 6.59
N ILE A 292 20.57 4.43 6.33
CA ILE A 292 21.61 5.42 6.60
C ILE A 292 21.80 6.22 5.29
N PRO A 293 21.35 7.47 5.23
CA PRO A 293 21.49 8.26 4.01
C PRO A 293 22.98 8.48 3.69
N PRO A 294 23.37 8.48 2.41
CA PRO A 294 24.71 8.89 2.02
C PRO A 294 24.97 10.35 2.41
N PRO A 295 26.23 10.77 2.58
CA PRO A 295 26.58 12.12 3.05
C PRO A 295 25.94 13.27 2.25
N ASN A 296 25.60 13.01 0.99
CA ASN A 296 25.05 13.99 0.05
C ASN A 296 23.52 14.08 0.09
N GLN A 297 22.84 13.28 0.93
CA GLN A 297 21.38 13.23 1.03
C GLN A 297 20.93 13.73 2.41
N THR A 298 20.16 14.81 2.43
CA THR A 298 19.74 15.49 3.67
C THR A 298 18.50 14.87 4.32
N VAL A 299 17.73 14.08 3.56
CA VAL A 299 16.50 13.44 4.04
C VAL A 299 16.73 11.94 4.14
N ALA A 300 16.68 11.43 5.37
CA ALA A 300 16.71 9.99 5.59
C ALA A 300 15.41 9.35 5.08
N PRO A 301 15.47 8.22 4.36
CA PRO A 301 14.28 7.47 4.00
C PRO A 301 13.51 7.04 5.26
N PRO A 302 12.16 6.92 5.19
CA PRO A 302 11.37 6.45 6.30
C PRO A 302 11.77 5.03 6.75
N ASN A 303 11.43 4.70 8.00
CA ASN A 303 11.60 3.36 8.54
C ASN A 303 10.85 2.33 7.71
N PHE A 304 11.51 1.22 7.37
CA PHE A 304 10.91 0.09 6.69
C PHE A 304 10.57 -1.01 7.68
N VAL A 305 9.31 -1.42 7.76
CA VAL A 305 8.91 -2.58 8.60
C VAL A 305 9.27 -3.87 7.87
N LEU A 306 10.27 -4.58 8.38
CA LEU A 306 10.79 -5.81 7.78
C LEU A 306 9.90 -7.02 8.08
N ALA A 307 9.47 -7.14 9.34
CA ALA A 307 8.62 -8.22 9.83
C ALA A 307 7.99 -7.85 11.17
N GLY A 308 6.90 -8.52 11.53
CA GLY A 308 6.36 -8.50 12.89
C GLY A 308 5.71 -9.83 13.22
N TYR A 309 5.74 -10.23 14.49
CA TYR A 309 5.09 -11.46 14.95
C TYR A 309 4.80 -11.43 16.45
N GLY A 310 3.79 -12.19 16.86
CA GLY A 310 3.44 -12.38 18.26
C GLY A 310 4.39 -13.34 18.98
N THR A 311 4.80 -12.99 20.20
CA THR A 311 5.53 -13.88 21.11
C THR A 311 5.01 -13.76 22.54
N SER A 312 5.15 -14.82 23.33
CA SER A 312 4.87 -14.83 24.78
C SER A 312 6.14 -14.74 25.62
N ASN A 313 7.30 -14.72 24.97
CA ASN A 313 8.59 -14.62 25.62
C ASN A 313 9.45 -13.55 24.93
N ALA A 314 10.06 -12.68 25.74
CA ALA A 314 11.06 -11.70 25.29
C ALA A 314 12.44 -12.34 25.07
N ASP A 315 12.58 -13.66 25.29
CA ASP A 315 13.84 -14.36 25.03
C ASP A 315 14.12 -14.41 23.52
N ASN A 316 15.12 -13.64 23.15
CA ASN A 316 15.46 -13.32 21.79
C ASN A 316 16.12 -14.52 21.10
N LYS A 317 15.32 -15.34 20.40
CA LYS A 317 15.82 -16.25 19.35
C LYS A 317 16.79 -15.54 18.41
N TYR A 318 16.66 -14.22 18.27
CA TYR A 318 17.54 -13.34 17.50
C TYR A 318 18.85 -12.99 18.19
N PHE A 319 18.92 -12.86 19.53
CA PHE A 319 20.23 -12.84 20.20
C PHE A 319 21.00 -14.12 19.92
N ARG A 320 20.32 -15.27 19.80
CA ARG A 320 20.98 -16.52 19.37
C ARG A 320 21.47 -16.42 17.92
N ALA A 321 20.69 -15.88 17.00
CA ALA A 321 21.12 -15.65 15.61
C ALA A 321 22.28 -14.64 15.53
N MET A 322 22.20 -13.50 16.22
CA MET A 322 23.27 -12.50 16.33
C MET A 322 24.54 -13.11 16.95
N ARG A 323 24.41 -13.93 17.99
CA ARG A 323 25.53 -14.68 18.60
C ARG A 323 26.16 -15.67 17.62
N LEU A 324 25.37 -16.34 16.78
CA LEU A 324 25.87 -17.23 15.75
C LEU A 324 26.58 -16.44 14.63
N MET A 325 25.99 -15.35 14.15
CA MET A 325 26.55 -14.50 13.08
C MET A 325 27.79 -13.71 13.52
N SER A 326 27.92 -13.38 14.80
CA SER A 326 29.14 -12.79 15.38
C SER A 326 30.23 -13.82 15.70
N GLY A 327 29.93 -15.12 15.58
CA GLY A 327 30.86 -16.19 15.96
C GLY A 327 31.09 -16.31 17.47
N PHE A 328 30.17 -15.78 18.31
CA PHE A 328 30.30 -15.71 19.77
C PHE A 328 30.27 -17.10 20.45
N TYR A 329 29.68 -18.13 19.82
CA TYR A 329 29.58 -19.48 20.40
C TYR A 329 29.83 -20.67 19.44
N ALA A 330 30.02 -20.46 18.14
CA ALA A 330 30.32 -21.55 17.20
C ALA A 330 30.88 -20.98 15.88
N SER A 331 31.90 -21.63 15.33
CA SER A 331 32.15 -21.57 13.89
C SER A 331 31.05 -22.39 13.21
N LEU A 332 30.27 -21.77 12.34
CA LEU A 332 29.39 -22.52 11.45
C LEU A 332 30.28 -23.20 10.41
N SER A 333 30.25 -24.53 10.33
CA SER A 333 31.15 -25.31 9.46
C SER A 333 30.93 -25.09 7.96
N ASN A 334 29.81 -24.47 7.56
CA ASN A 334 29.31 -24.54 6.18
C ASN A 334 29.16 -23.18 5.48
N PHE A 335 29.42 -22.05 6.15
CA PHE A 335 29.36 -20.74 5.53
C PHE A 335 30.36 -19.80 6.20
N ASP A 336 31.44 -19.48 5.48
CA ASP A 336 32.43 -18.53 5.97
C ASP A 336 31.94 -17.11 5.69
N VAL A 337 31.12 -16.60 6.61
CA VAL A 337 30.60 -15.21 6.61
C VAL A 337 31.76 -14.19 6.54
N HIS A 338 33.00 -14.62 6.80
CA HIS A 338 34.19 -13.79 6.91
C HIS A 338 35.00 -13.66 5.61
N VAL A 339 34.51 -14.17 4.49
CA VAL A 339 35.16 -14.08 3.16
C VAL A 339 34.34 -13.21 2.19
N ASP A 340 33.29 -12.56 2.66
CA ASP A 340 32.40 -11.77 1.81
C ASP A 340 33.04 -10.42 1.42
N SER A 341 32.99 -10.07 0.13
CA SER A 341 33.56 -8.82 -0.39
C SER A 341 32.83 -7.56 0.08
N SER A 342 31.66 -7.70 0.70
CA SER A 342 30.86 -6.60 1.25
C SER A 342 31.17 -6.27 2.72
N MET A 343 32.17 -6.93 3.32
CA MET A 343 32.59 -6.63 4.70
C MET A 343 33.18 -5.22 4.81
N PHE A 344 32.85 -4.53 5.89
CA PHE A 344 33.45 -3.24 6.21
C PHE A 344 34.52 -3.41 7.28
N SER A 345 35.57 -2.61 7.17
CA SER A 345 36.64 -2.57 8.16
C SER A 345 36.28 -1.63 9.29
N ILE A 346 36.47 -2.08 10.53
CA ILE A 346 36.38 -1.24 11.72
C ILE A 346 37.71 -1.27 12.49
N GLN A 347 38.07 -0.12 13.05
CA GLN A 347 39.16 -0.06 14.00
C GLN A 347 38.67 -0.60 15.34
N THR A 348 39.17 -1.78 15.71
CA THR A 348 38.92 -2.35 17.04
C THR A 348 40.08 -1.96 17.97
N GLY A 349 39.75 -1.53 19.18
CA GLY A 349 40.74 -1.43 20.25
C GLY A 349 41.17 -2.82 20.68
N ASN A 350 42.33 -2.94 21.33
CA ASN A 350 42.83 -4.19 21.89
C ASN A 350 42.06 -4.54 23.19
N TRP A 351 40.74 -4.69 23.10
CA TRP A 351 39.85 -4.95 24.22
C TRP A 351 39.52 -6.44 24.26
N SER A 352 40.17 -7.16 25.18
CA SER A 352 40.01 -8.62 25.34
C SER A 352 38.58 -9.08 25.68
N TRP A 353 37.72 -8.15 26.10
CA TRP A 353 36.32 -8.39 26.47
C TRP A 353 35.33 -8.01 25.35
N TYR A 354 35.82 -7.50 24.21
CA TYR A 354 35.00 -6.96 23.13
C TYR A 354 35.11 -7.85 21.88
N PHE A 355 33.98 -8.45 21.48
CA PHE A 355 33.93 -9.53 20.48
C PHE A 355 33.79 -9.06 19.02
N LEU A 356 34.17 -7.82 18.71
CA LEU A 356 34.15 -7.34 17.32
C LEU A 356 35.46 -7.69 16.61
N ARG A 357 35.36 -8.08 15.34
CA ARG A 357 36.52 -8.28 14.46
C ARG A 357 36.81 -7.01 13.67
N SER A 358 38.04 -6.88 13.18
CA SER A 358 38.43 -5.76 12.30
C SER A 358 37.66 -5.74 10.98
N GLU A 359 37.11 -6.88 10.55
CA GLU A 359 36.28 -7.01 9.37
C GLU A 359 35.02 -7.81 9.74
N GLN A 360 33.84 -7.26 9.43
CA GLN A 360 32.56 -7.92 9.70
C GLN A 360 31.44 -7.36 8.82
N LEU A 361 30.35 -8.13 8.69
CA LEU A 361 29.14 -7.71 7.98
C LEU A 361 28.13 -6.97 8.87
N PHE A 362 28.25 -7.09 10.19
CA PHE A 362 27.28 -6.55 11.13
C PHE A 362 27.99 -5.89 12.31
N VAL A 363 27.47 -4.75 12.77
CA VAL A 363 27.80 -4.19 14.09
C VAL A 363 26.58 -4.35 14.99
N PHE A 364 26.76 -5.04 16.10
CA PHE A 364 25.71 -5.17 17.11
C PHE A 364 25.86 -4.04 18.13
N MET A 365 24.79 -3.27 18.31
CA MET A 365 24.73 -2.16 19.26
C MET A 365 23.57 -2.37 20.23
N GLN A 366 23.77 -1.94 21.47
CA GLN A 366 22.69 -1.83 22.44
C GLN A 366 22.19 -0.38 22.46
N ASP A 367 20.88 -0.20 22.62
CA ASP A 367 20.31 1.13 22.82
C ASP A 367 20.99 1.84 24.01
N ALA A 368 21.58 3.00 23.71
CA ALA A 368 22.28 3.83 24.68
C ALA A 368 21.32 4.33 25.77
N THR A 369 20.06 4.56 25.46
CA THR A 369 19.04 4.99 26.44
C THR A 369 18.82 3.91 27.49
N HIS A 370 18.72 2.65 27.07
CA HIS A 370 18.66 1.50 27.99
C HIS A 370 19.93 1.34 28.82
N LEU A 371 21.12 1.56 28.23
CA LEU A 371 22.38 1.54 28.98
C LEU A 371 22.42 2.62 30.07
N VAL A 372 22.10 3.87 29.72
CA VAL A 372 22.04 4.99 30.66
C VAL A 372 21.01 4.72 31.76
N THR A 373 19.84 4.18 31.41
CA THR A 373 18.80 3.82 32.37
C THR A 373 19.28 2.74 33.34
N LYS A 374 20.01 1.72 32.86
CA LYS A 374 20.61 0.70 33.72
C LYS A 374 21.68 1.27 34.64
N LEU A 375 22.54 2.15 34.13
CA LEU A 375 23.56 2.83 34.94
C LEU A 375 22.93 3.68 36.03
N ARG A 376 21.92 4.50 35.68
CA ARG A 376 21.12 5.28 36.63
C ARG A 376 20.50 4.37 37.69
N ASN A 377 19.81 3.30 37.28
CA ASN A 377 19.15 2.40 38.22
C ASN A 377 20.15 1.69 39.14
N ARG A 378 21.37 1.37 38.68
CA ARG A 378 22.44 0.84 39.54
C ARG A 378 22.97 1.89 40.51
N LEU A 379 23.20 3.12 40.07
CA LEU A 379 23.66 4.20 40.92
C LEU A 379 22.66 4.51 42.07
N LEU A 380 21.37 4.44 41.75
CA LEU A 380 20.28 4.69 42.69
C LEU A 380 19.87 3.46 43.52
N SER A 381 20.38 2.26 43.19
CA SER A 381 19.98 1.04 43.85
C SER A 381 20.57 0.95 45.26
N ALA A 382 19.74 0.58 46.24
CA ALA A 382 20.21 0.22 47.57
C ALA A 382 20.91 -1.15 47.60
N THR A 383 20.66 -2.01 46.61
CA THR A 383 21.09 -3.42 46.58
C THR A 383 22.19 -3.71 45.58
N ALA A 384 22.46 -2.80 44.63
CA ALA A 384 23.46 -3.00 43.59
C ALA A 384 24.50 -1.87 43.64
N ALA A 385 25.78 -2.22 43.68
CA ALA A 385 26.87 -1.25 43.64
C ALA A 385 27.29 -0.96 42.18
N LEU A 386 27.48 0.32 41.84
CA LEU A 386 28.13 0.71 40.60
C LEU A 386 29.66 0.79 40.85
N GLN A 387 30.41 -0.18 40.33
CA GLN A 387 31.88 -0.20 40.45
C GLN A 387 32.52 0.36 39.17
N VAL A 388 33.51 1.23 39.33
CA VAL A 388 34.37 1.74 38.25
C VAL A 388 35.82 1.51 38.67
N GLY A 389 36.44 0.47 38.11
CA GLY A 389 37.75 -0.01 38.58
C GLY A 389 37.67 -0.54 40.01
N ASP A 390 38.49 0.02 40.90
CA ASP A 390 38.52 -0.26 42.34
C ASP A 390 37.59 0.66 43.16
N LYS A 391 36.87 1.58 42.51
CA LYS A 391 36.02 2.58 43.17
C LYS A 391 34.55 2.20 43.10
N CYS A 392 33.90 2.23 44.26
CA CYS A 392 32.45 2.11 44.36
C CYS A 392 31.81 3.49 44.24
N ILE A 393 30.85 3.66 43.33
CA ILE A 393 30.04 4.87 43.19
C ILE A 393 28.66 4.61 43.79
N THR A 394 28.21 5.48 44.69
CA THR A 394 26.92 5.37 45.38
C THR A 394 26.17 6.69 45.34
N MET A 395 24.88 6.67 45.68
CA MET A 395 24.07 7.88 45.81
C MET A 395 24.65 8.90 46.82
N LYS A 396 25.43 8.46 47.81
CA LYS A 396 26.10 9.38 48.76
C LYS A 396 27.07 10.32 48.08
N HIS A 397 27.77 9.87 47.03
CA HIS A 397 28.68 10.73 46.27
C HIS A 397 27.90 11.81 45.50
N LEU A 398 26.72 11.47 44.97
CA LEU A 398 25.84 12.45 44.34
C LEU A 398 25.33 13.47 45.37
N GLN A 399 24.94 13.01 46.56
CA GLN A 399 24.50 13.88 47.65
C GLN A 399 25.61 14.84 48.08
N GLN A 400 26.84 14.34 48.24
CA GLN A 400 28.00 15.17 48.59
C GLN A 400 28.30 16.26 47.54
N LEU A 401 28.07 15.97 46.25
CA LEU A 401 28.19 16.98 45.19
C LEU A 401 27.11 18.06 45.29
N LEU A 402 25.88 17.67 45.63
CA LEU A 402 24.76 18.59 45.81
C LEU A 402 24.87 19.42 47.10
N ASP A 403 25.46 18.86 48.15
CA ASP A 403 25.66 19.55 49.43
C ASP A 403 26.89 20.47 49.41
N ASN A 404 27.76 20.33 48.40
CA ASN A 404 28.95 21.16 48.22
C ASN A 404 28.65 22.36 47.31
N GLU A 405 28.28 23.49 47.91
CA GLU A 405 27.95 24.74 47.21
C GLU A 405 29.07 25.25 46.27
N GLU A 406 30.34 24.93 46.54
CA GLU A 406 31.45 25.33 45.66
C GLU A 406 31.45 24.58 44.33
N MET A 407 31.02 23.31 44.32
CA MET A 407 30.97 22.49 43.11
C MET A 407 29.76 22.79 42.23
N ILE A 408 28.67 23.31 42.80
CA ILE A 408 27.45 23.71 42.05
C ILE A 408 27.68 24.98 41.21
N ARG A 409 28.68 25.80 41.55
CA ARG A 409 28.98 27.06 40.86
C ARG A 409 29.91 26.92 39.63
N LEU A 410 30.44 25.72 39.38
CA LEU A 410 31.19 25.35 38.17
C LEU A 410 30.23 24.82 37.09
#